data_AF-A0AAJ4XVU3-F1
#
_entry.id   AF-A0AAJ4XVU3-F1
#
_cell.length_a   1.000
_cell.length_b   1.000
_cell.length_c   1.000
_cell.angle_alpha   90.00
_cell.angle_beta   90.00
_cell.angle_gamma   90.00
#
_symmetry.space_group_name_H-M   'P 1'
#
loop_
_entity.id
_entity.type
_entity.pdbx_description
1 polymer ?
#
loop_
_entity_poly.entity_id
_entity_poly.type
_entity_poly.pdbx_seq_one_letter_code
_entity_poly.pdbx_strand_id
1 'polypeptide(L)'
;MHEPNVVGDWQEYDEHAGLRVRVHGMERAEPPRGRDDAAEGLTYFRCRVTVENRGGEHFGIHLEDGQMDIRVGPDGESAFLDWRNSQFIEGYDVYPLRRATAVLFAAGPDASLSRVDIQIQLKVDDEWTDRYLWVGGIDLYEGSVDAAARSDSARDSLACQVSNFLRGEAGS
;
A
#
# COMPACT_ATOMS: atom_id res chain seq x y z
N MET A 1 -7.92 17.00 5.22
CA MET A 1 -7.91 15.70 4.52
C MET A 1 -6.48 15.19 4.62
N HIS A 2 -6.26 13.98 5.13
CA HIS A 2 -4.92 13.40 5.11
C HIS A 2 -4.69 12.91 3.68
N GLU A 3 -3.77 13.54 2.95
CA GLU A 3 -3.20 12.99 1.73
C GLU A 3 -2.79 11.51 1.92
N PRO A 4 -3.10 10.65 0.95
CA PRO A 4 -2.73 9.25 1.02
C PRO A 4 -1.21 9.12 0.94
N ASN A 5 -0.62 8.48 1.94
CA ASN A 5 0.81 8.17 1.98
C ASN A 5 1.14 6.77 1.43
N VAL A 6 0.18 6.18 0.71
CA VAL A 6 0.32 4.94 -0.04
C VAL A 6 -0.25 5.18 -1.44
N VAL A 7 0.59 4.88 -2.42
CA VAL A 7 0.32 4.88 -3.85
C VAL A 7 -0.03 3.46 -4.27
N GLY A 8 -1.09 3.36 -5.06
CA GLY A 8 -1.75 2.11 -5.43
C GLY A 8 -3.18 2.15 -4.94
N ASP A 9 -4.12 2.14 -5.87
CA ASP A 9 -5.54 2.05 -5.54
C ASP A 9 -5.93 0.58 -5.31
N TRP A 10 -7.22 0.28 -5.38
CA TRP A 10 -7.73 -1.07 -5.51
C TRP A 10 -7.11 -1.79 -6.71
N GLN A 11 -6.63 -3.00 -6.46
CA GLN A 11 -6.22 -3.95 -7.49
C GLN A 11 -7.28 -5.06 -7.56
N GLU A 12 -7.78 -5.34 -8.75
CA GLU A 12 -8.83 -6.33 -9.00
C GLU A 12 -8.22 -7.55 -9.66
N TYR A 13 -8.64 -8.75 -9.24
CA TYR A 13 -8.17 -10.01 -9.78
C TYR A 13 -9.03 -10.41 -10.97
N ASP A 14 -8.45 -10.46 -12.17
CA ASP A 14 -9.16 -10.81 -13.41
C ASP A 14 -9.81 -12.20 -13.34
N GLU A 15 -9.15 -13.14 -12.66
CA GLU A 15 -9.61 -14.52 -12.45
C GLU A 15 -10.79 -14.61 -11.46
N HIS A 16 -10.97 -13.58 -10.62
CA HIS A 16 -12.00 -13.52 -9.57
C HIS A 16 -12.78 -12.21 -9.69
N ALA A 17 -13.64 -12.11 -10.71
CA ALA A 17 -14.35 -10.89 -11.06
C ALA A 17 -15.02 -10.19 -9.86
N GLY A 18 -14.67 -8.92 -9.64
CA GLY A 18 -15.16 -8.09 -8.54
C GLY A 18 -14.44 -8.30 -7.19
N LEU A 19 -13.55 -9.27 -7.05
CA LEU A 19 -12.67 -9.41 -5.90
C LEU A 19 -11.48 -8.47 -6.05
N ARG A 20 -11.27 -7.61 -5.05
CA ARG A 20 -10.23 -6.59 -5.11
C ARG A 20 -9.59 -6.34 -3.77
N VAL A 21 -8.32 -5.99 -3.80
CA VAL A 21 -7.48 -5.76 -2.63
C VAL A 21 -6.91 -4.34 -2.64
N ARG A 22 -6.71 -3.76 -1.46
CA ARG A 22 -6.07 -2.46 -1.30
C ARG A 22 -5.28 -2.39 -0.02
N VAL A 23 -4.08 -1.82 -0.12
CA VAL A 23 -3.31 -1.33 1.03
C VAL A 23 -3.76 0.10 1.35
N HIS A 24 -4.14 0.34 2.59
CA HIS A 24 -4.47 1.67 3.10
C HIS A 24 -3.23 2.37 3.66
N GLY A 25 -3.40 3.63 4.06
CA GLY A 25 -2.32 4.44 4.62
C GLY A 25 -1.52 3.74 5.72
N MET A 26 -0.23 4.07 5.76
CA MET A 26 0.72 3.59 6.76
C MET A 26 0.84 4.62 7.87
N GLU A 27 1.03 4.22 9.11
CA GLU A 27 1.20 5.17 10.21
C GLU A 27 2.11 4.59 11.27
N ARG A 28 2.92 5.42 11.92
CA ARG A 28 3.63 4.99 13.13
C ARG A 28 2.60 4.56 14.16
N ALA A 29 2.80 3.37 14.72
CA ALA A 29 1.89 2.81 15.70
C ALA A 29 2.64 1.77 16.53
N GLU A 30 2.48 1.83 17.84
CA GLU A 30 3.02 0.80 18.72
C GLU A 30 2.14 -0.46 18.69
N PRO A 31 2.74 -1.67 18.70
CA PRO A 31 2.01 -2.93 18.73
C PRO A 31 1.18 -3.10 20.02
N PRO A 32 -0.04 -3.66 19.95
CA PRO A 32 -0.97 -3.75 21.08
C PRO A 32 -0.51 -4.68 22.21
N ARG A 33 0.33 -5.68 21.93
CA ARG A 33 0.84 -6.65 22.92
C ARG A 33 2.26 -6.34 23.39
N GLY A 34 2.77 -5.13 23.09
CA GLY A 34 4.15 -4.76 23.34
C GLY A 34 5.06 -5.11 22.16
N ARG A 35 6.27 -4.54 22.19
CA ARG A 35 7.28 -4.67 21.14
C ARG A 35 7.94 -6.05 21.21
N ASP A 36 8.27 -6.60 20.05
CA ASP A 36 9.08 -7.81 19.95
C ASP A 36 10.56 -7.47 20.18
N ASP A 37 11.28 -8.33 20.88
CA ASP A 37 12.72 -8.16 21.15
C ASP A 37 13.53 -8.15 19.83
N ALA A 38 13.06 -8.86 18.81
CA ALA A 38 13.68 -8.85 17.48
C ALA A 38 13.53 -7.51 16.74
N ALA A 39 12.65 -6.63 17.22
CA ALA A 39 12.45 -5.28 16.71
C ALA A 39 13.12 -4.20 17.59
N GLU A 40 14.08 -4.59 18.43
CA GLU A 40 14.87 -3.63 19.21
C GLU A 40 15.55 -2.61 18.29
N GLY A 41 15.40 -1.32 18.63
CA GLY A 41 15.94 -0.21 17.84
C GLY A 41 15.22 0.09 16.52
N LEU A 42 14.22 -0.70 16.14
CA LEU A 42 13.38 -0.42 14.97
C LEU A 42 12.20 0.49 15.30
N THR A 43 11.65 1.13 14.28
CA THR A 43 10.46 1.95 14.40
C THR A 43 9.26 1.19 13.86
N TYR A 44 8.24 1.01 14.70
CA TYR A 44 7.02 0.31 14.32
C TYR A 44 6.06 1.18 13.53
N PHE A 45 5.37 0.53 12.61
CA PHE A 45 4.28 1.10 11.86
C PHE A 45 3.18 0.08 11.62
N ARG A 46 1.99 0.61 11.34
CA ARG A 46 0.80 -0.14 10.99
C ARG A 46 0.38 0.17 9.57
N CYS A 47 -0.07 -0.84 8.84
CA CYS A 47 -0.88 -0.66 7.65
C CYS A 47 -2.12 -1.55 7.72
N ARG A 48 -3.13 -1.23 6.89
CA ARG A 48 -4.35 -2.03 6.78
C ARG A 48 -4.46 -2.54 5.36
N VAL A 49 -4.77 -3.81 5.20
CA VAL A 49 -5.08 -4.41 3.90
C VAL A 49 -6.54 -4.79 3.90
N THR A 50 -7.32 -4.25 2.96
CA THR A 50 -8.72 -4.64 2.80
C THR A 50 -8.90 -5.44 1.53
N VAL A 51 -9.62 -6.55 1.66
CA VAL A 51 -10.17 -7.29 0.52
C VAL A 51 -11.67 -7.00 0.48
N GLU A 52 -12.18 -6.60 -0.69
CA GLU A 52 -13.59 -6.28 -0.91
C GLU A 52 -14.13 -7.13 -2.07
N ASN A 53 -15.37 -7.60 -1.93
CA ASN A 53 -16.06 -8.32 -2.97
C ASN A 53 -17.19 -7.45 -3.55
N ARG A 54 -17.06 -7.08 -4.81
CA ARG A 54 -18.09 -6.39 -5.62
C ARG A 54 -18.75 -7.31 -6.65
N GLY A 55 -18.34 -8.57 -6.70
CA GLY A 55 -18.90 -9.60 -7.57
C GLY A 55 -20.24 -10.15 -7.06
N GLY A 56 -20.73 -11.18 -7.76
CA GLY A 56 -22.00 -11.85 -7.47
C GLY A 56 -21.91 -13.10 -6.62
N GLU A 57 -20.71 -13.66 -6.43
CA GLU A 57 -20.45 -14.91 -5.71
C GLU A 57 -19.63 -14.64 -4.44
N HIS A 58 -19.50 -15.61 -3.53
CA HIS A 58 -18.60 -15.50 -2.38
C HIS A 58 -17.21 -16.04 -2.75
N PHE A 59 -16.18 -15.58 -2.04
CA PHE A 59 -14.81 -16.06 -2.19
C PHE A 59 -14.25 -16.41 -0.81
N GLY A 60 -13.68 -17.60 -0.65
CA GLY A 60 -12.91 -17.98 0.52
C GLY A 60 -11.50 -17.41 0.41
N ILE A 61 -11.10 -16.51 1.31
CA ILE A 61 -9.81 -15.81 1.21
C ILE A 61 -8.89 -16.09 2.39
N HIS A 62 -7.59 -16.12 2.10
CA HIS A 62 -6.51 -16.11 3.08
C HIS A 62 -5.54 -14.97 2.79
N LEU A 63 -5.18 -14.23 3.84
CA LEU A 63 -4.11 -13.24 3.87
C LEU A 63 -3.32 -13.41 5.18
N GLU A 64 -2.33 -14.31 5.15
CA GLU A 64 -1.53 -14.81 6.26
C GLU A 64 -0.03 -14.49 6.08
N ASP A 65 0.80 -14.94 7.02
CA ASP A 65 2.26 -14.83 6.90
C ASP A 65 2.78 -15.53 5.64
N GLY A 66 3.83 -14.95 5.02
CA GLY A 66 4.39 -15.41 3.75
C GLY A 66 3.59 -15.03 2.49
N GLN A 67 2.37 -14.49 2.64
CA GLN A 67 1.54 -13.98 1.54
C GLN A 67 1.77 -12.49 1.28
N MET A 68 2.67 -11.88 2.04
CA MET A 68 3.06 -10.49 1.94
C MET A 68 4.56 -10.34 2.12
N ASP A 69 5.15 -9.41 1.36
CA ASP A 69 6.54 -9.01 1.50
C ASP A 69 6.59 -7.49 1.68
N ILE A 70 7.22 -7.03 2.76
CA ILE A 70 7.32 -5.63 3.11
C ILE A 70 8.79 -5.24 3.04
N ARG A 71 9.11 -4.32 2.12
CA ARG A 71 10.45 -3.77 1.95
C ARG A 71 10.46 -2.31 2.35
N VAL A 72 11.58 -1.86 2.91
CA VAL A 72 11.80 -0.47 3.30
C VAL A 72 13.06 0.05 2.62
N GLY A 73 13.22 1.37 2.59
CA GLY A 73 14.43 2.00 2.07
C GLY A 73 14.58 1.94 0.54
N PRO A 74 15.64 2.56 0.01
CA PRO A 74 15.89 2.60 -1.43
C PRO A 74 16.38 1.27 -1.99
N ASP A 75 17.01 0.44 -1.16
CA ASP A 75 17.65 -0.82 -1.57
C ASP A 75 16.73 -2.04 -1.37
N GLY A 76 15.55 -1.84 -0.77
CA GLY A 76 14.53 -2.87 -0.62
C GLY A 76 14.83 -3.86 0.51
N GLU A 77 15.35 -3.37 1.62
CA GLU A 77 15.62 -4.17 2.82
C GLU A 77 14.31 -4.72 3.40
N SER A 78 14.30 -5.97 3.86
CA SER A 78 13.12 -6.56 4.49
C SER A 78 12.78 -5.84 5.79
N ALA A 79 11.51 -5.45 5.94
CA ALA A 79 10.97 -5.03 7.22
C ALA A 79 10.77 -6.26 8.13
N PHE A 80 10.85 -6.04 9.44
CA PHE A 80 10.41 -7.01 10.42
C PHE A 80 8.87 -7.02 10.44
N LEU A 81 8.24 -8.14 10.10
CA LEU A 81 6.79 -8.32 10.26
C LEU A 81 6.48 -8.96 11.62
N ASP A 82 5.76 -8.24 12.47
CA ASP A 82 5.34 -8.72 13.78
C ASP A 82 4.02 -9.50 13.66
N TRP A 83 4.14 -10.78 13.36
CA TRP A 83 2.99 -11.69 13.21
C TRP A 83 2.18 -11.84 14.51
N ARG A 84 2.78 -11.64 15.68
CA ARG A 84 2.11 -11.78 17.00
C ARG A 84 1.15 -10.64 17.27
N ASN A 85 1.47 -9.46 16.76
CA ASN A 85 0.69 -8.24 16.89
C ASN A 85 -0.21 -7.96 15.68
N SER A 86 0.04 -8.62 14.55
CA SER A 86 -0.77 -8.52 13.34
C SER A 86 -2.07 -9.31 13.44
N GLN A 87 -3.07 -8.87 12.69
CA GLN A 87 -4.36 -9.53 12.51
C GLN A 87 -4.46 -9.93 11.04
N PHE A 88 -4.34 -11.22 10.77
CA PHE A 88 -4.41 -11.80 9.44
C PHE A 88 -5.86 -12.19 9.08
N ILE A 89 -6.09 -12.54 7.81
CA ILE A 89 -7.35 -13.16 7.37
C ILE A 89 -7.07 -14.65 7.20
N GLU A 90 -7.50 -15.45 8.18
CA GLU A 90 -7.19 -16.89 8.29
C GLU A 90 -8.36 -17.75 7.81
N GLY A 91 -8.70 -17.67 6.51
CA GLY A 91 -9.80 -18.43 5.91
C GLY A 91 -11.17 -17.83 6.19
N TYR A 92 -11.53 -16.79 5.44
CA TYR A 92 -12.80 -16.07 5.60
C TYR A 92 -13.58 -15.98 4.29
N ASP A 93 -14.89 -16.26 4.35
CA ASP A 93 -15.77 -16.09 3.19
C ASP A 93 -16.23 -14.63 3.04
N VAL A 94 -15.74 -13.95 2.01
CA VAL A 94 -16.22 -12.61 1.68
C VAL A 94 -17.40 -12.71 0.72
N TYR A 95 -18.60 -12.57 1.26
CA TYR A 95 -19.84 -12.51 0.48
C TYR A 95 -19.94 -11.22 -0.37
N PRO A 96 -20.82 -11.19 -1.39
CA PRO A 96 -21.08 -9.99 -2.18
C PRO A 96 -21.33 -8.74 -1.34
N LEU A 97 -20.72 -7.62 -1.73
CA LEU A 97 -20.77 -6.31 -1.07
C LEU A 97 -20.23 -6.31 0.37
N ARG A 98 -19.42 -7.30 0.74
CA ARG A 98 -18.69 -7.36 2.01
C ARG A 98 -17.21 -7.09 1.82
N ARG A 99 -16.54 -6.87 2.95
CA ARG A 99 -15.09 -6.66 3.02
C ARG A 99 -14.51 -7.37 4.24
N ALA A 100 -13.27 -7.82 4.13
CA ALA A 100 -12.43 -8.27 5.23
C ALA A 100 -11.20 -7.37 5.31
N THR A 101 -10.58 -7.25 6.49
CA THR A 101 -9.42 -6.37 6.67
C THR A 101 -8.38 -7.01 7.58
N ALA A 102 -7.17 -7.14 7.07
CA ALA A 102 -5.99 -7.43 7.87
C ALA A 102 -5.37 -6.14 8.41
N VAL A 103 -4.81 -6.22 9.62
CA VAL A 103 -4.08 -5.13 10.26
C VAL A 103 -2.67 -5.62 10.53
N LEU A 104 -1.69 -5.03 9.88
CA LEU A 104 -0.31 -5.50 9.94
C LEU A 104 0.52 -4.54 10.79
N PHE A 105 1.34 -5.09 11.67
CA PHE A 105 2.38 -4.37 12.38
C PHE A 105 3.74 -4.81 11.85
N ALA A 106 4.50 -3.85 11.36
CA ALA A 106 5.86 -4.08 10.87
C ALA A 106 6.80 -3.03 11.46
N ALA A 107 8.11 -3.31 11.41
CA ALA A 107 9.13 -2.42 11.92
C ALA A 107 10.34 -2.37 10.97
N GLY A 108 10.97 -1.21 10.88
CA GLY A 108 12.19 -1.00 10.11
C GLY A 108 13.03 0.15 10.68
N PRO A 109 14.25 0.36 10.19
CA PRO A 109 15.07 1.51 10.58
C PRO A 109 14.32 2.81 10.25
N ASP A 110 14.24 3.74 11.20
CA ASP A 110 13.43 4.97 11.05
C ASP A 110 13.77 5.76 9.77
N ALA A 111 15.07 5.85 9.43
CA ALA A 111 15.56 6.53 8.24
C ALA A 111 15.08 5.88 6.92
N SER A 112 14.73 4.58 6.94
CA SER A 112 14.28 3.82 5.78
C SER A 112 12.76 3.86 5.60
N LEU A 113 11.99 4.34 6.58
CA LEU A 113 10.52 4.33 6.55
C LEU A 113 9.90 5.39 5.63
N SER A 114 10.72 6.28 5.06
CA SER A 114 10.28 7.23 4.02
C SER A 114 9.87 6.55 2.71
N ARG A 115 10.31 5.30 2.50
CA ARG A 115 9.93 4.45 1.36
C ARG A 115 9.60 3.05 1.86
N VAL A 116 8.39 2.60 1.57
CA VAL A 116 7.88 1.30 1.97
C VAL A 116 7.17 0.66 0.78
N ASP A 117 7.66 -0.49 0.33
CA ASP A 117 7.09 -1.28 -0.74
C ASP A 117 6.36 -2.48 -0.11
N ILE A 118 5.06 -2.64 -0.37
CA ILE A 118 4.25 -3.75 0.14
C ILE A 118 3.75 -4.57 -1.04
N GLN A 119 4.26 -5.79 -1.16
CA GLN A 119 3.76 -6.76 -2.11
C GLN A 119 2.79 -7.73 -1.41
N ILE A 120 1.66 -8.03 -2.07
CA ILE A 120 0.64 -8.94 -1.55
C ILE A 120 0.32 -10.00 -2.61
N GLN A 121 0.17 -11.24 -2.14
CA GLN A 121 -0.30 -12.38 -2.89
C GLN A 121 -1.46 -13.04 -2.16
N LEU A 122 -2.71 -12.70 -2.53
CA LEU A 122 -3.89 -13.28 -1.89
C LEU A 122 -4.02 -14.76 -2.29
N LYS A 123 -4.50 -15.60 -1.37
CA LYS A 123 -4.94 -16.95 -1.71
C LYS A 123 -6.47 -17.00 -1.67
N VAL A 124 -7.09 -17.48 -2.74
CA VAL A 124 -8.53 -17.50 -2.96
C VAL A 124 -8.96 -18.92 -3.31
N ASP A 125 -9.91 -19.50 -2.58
CA ASP A 125 -10.47 -20.83 -2.82
C ASP A 125 -9.40 -21.91 -3.08
N ASP A 126 -8.36 -21.90 -2.24
CA ASP A 126 -7.17 -22.74 -2.32
C ASP A 126 -6.14 -22.47 -3.43
N GLU A 127 -6.36 -21.45 -4.27
CA GLU A 127 -5.49 -21.05 -5.37
C GLU A 127 -4.74 -19.74 -5.10
N TRP A 128 -3.52 -19.64 -5.62
CA TRP A 128 -2.68 -18.44 -5.48
C TRP A 128 -2.98 -17.44 -6.58
N THR A 129 -3.30 -16.21 -6.19
CA THR A 129 -3.48 -15.12 -7.15
C THR A 129 -2.15 -14.50 -7.59
N ASP A 130 -2.22 -13.60 -8.57
CA ASP A 130 -1.13 -12.71 -8.94
C ASP A 130 -0.69 -11.80 -7.79
N ARG A 131 0.56 -11.33 -7.89
CA ARG A 131 1.12 -10.39 -6.91
C ARG A 131 0.86 -8.96 -7.33
N TYR A 132 0.42 -8.15 -6.37
CA TYR A 132 0.30 -6.72 -6.54
C TYR A 132 1.22 -5.97 -5.59
N LEU A 133 1.67 -4.78 -6.00
CA LEU A 133 2.59 -3.92 -5.27
C LEU A 133 1.93 -2.57 -4.95
N TRP A 134 2.10 -2.13 -3.73
CA TRP A 134 1.82 -0.77 -3.28
C TRP A 134 3.11 -0.14 -2.76
N VAL A 135 3.25 1.17 -2.96
CA VAL A 135 4.42 1.94 -2.54
C VAL A 135 3.94 3.07 -1.65
N GLY A 136 4.56 3.27 -0.49
CA GLY A 136 4.19 4.32 0.44
C GLY A 136 5.37 4.82 1.25
N GLY A 137 5.07 5.56 2.30
CA GLY A 137 6.07 6.08 3.23
C GLY A 137 5.43 6.67 4.47
N ILE A 138 6.18 6.69 5.56
CA ILE A 138 5.78 7.22 6.86
C ILE A 138 6.42 8.59 7.03
N ASP A 139 5.66 9.54 7.58
CA ASP A 139 6.00 10.98 7.64
C ASP A 139 6.23 11.66 6.28
N LEU A 140 5.51 11.23 5.25
CA LEU A 140 5.37 12.04 4.05
C LEU A 140 4.47 13.26 4.34
N TYR A 141 4.86 14.15 5.25
CA TYR A 141 4.21 15.46 5.44
C TYR A 141 5.21 16.61 5.63
N GLU A 142 5.16 17.49 4.63
CA GLU A 142 5.73 18.85 4.50
C GLU A 142 7.25 18.99 4.58
N GLY A 143 7.92 18.50 3.53
CA GLY A 143 9.15 19.09 3.01
C GLY A 143 8.97 19.32 1.51
N SER A 144 8.47 20.49 1.15
CA SER A 144 8.54 21.11 -0.17
C SER A 144 8.43 20.18 -1.39
N VAL A 145 7.37 20.40 -2.17
CA VAL A 145 7.56 20.54 -3.62
C VAL A 145 8.50 21.74 -3.84
N ASP A 146 9.78 21.61 -3.46
CA ASP A 146 10.86 22.41 -4.01
C ASP A 146 11.08 21.77 -5.38
N ALA A 147 10.55 22.29 -6.47
CA ALA A 147 10.93 23.59 -7.03
C ALA A 147 12.45 23.90 -7.04
N ALA A 148 13.33 23.01 -6.53
CA ALA A 148 14.77 23.24 -6.47
C ALA A 148 15.60 21.97 -6.72
N ALA A 149 15.26 21.21 -7.76
CA ALA A 149 16.24 20.44 -8.55
C ALA A 149 15.76 20.21 -9.98
N ARG A 150 15.01 21.16 -10.56
CA ARG A 150 14.99 21.27 -12.02
C ARG A 150 16.22 22.07 -12.40
N SER A 151 17.23 21.34 -12.88
CA SER A 151 18.22 21.92 -13.77
C SER A 151 17.51 22.78 -14.82
N ASP A 152 18.08 23.95 -15.03
CA ASP A 152 17.59 25.07 -15.81
C ASP A 152 17.55 24.75 -17.33
N SER A 153 16.71 23.81 -17.75
CA SER A 153 16.59 23.45 -19.18
C SER A 153 15.22 22.94 -19.66
N ALA A 154 14.16 23.02 -18.87
CA ALA A 154 12.82 22.58 -19.31
C ALA A 154 11.88 23.77 -19.59
N ARG A 155 12.23 24.60 -20.57
CA ARG A 155 11.32 25.61 -21.16
C ARG A 155 10.17 25.00 -21.99
N ASP A 156 10.11 23.67 -22.12
CA ASP A 156 9.05 22.94 -22.85
C ASP A 156 8.46 21.80 -22.02
N SER A 157 7.83 22.13 -20.88
CA SER A 157 7.06 21.13 -20.13
C SER A 157 5.73 20.86 -20.83
N LEU A 158 5.41 19.58 -21.05
CA LEU A 158 4.16 19.06 -21.64
C LEU A 158 2.90 19.68 -21.00
N ALA A 159 2.94 19.99 -19.71
CA ALA A 159 1.84 20.66 -19.01
C ALA A 159 1.52 22.05 -19.58
N CYS A 160 2.53 22.78 -20.06
CA CYS A 160 2.37 24.08 -20.70
C CYS A 160 1.80 23.92 -22.13
N GLN A 161 2.21 22.88 -22.84
CA GLN A 161 1.68 22.55 -24.17
C GLN A 161 0.20 22.16 -24.11
N VAL A 162 -0.19 21.31 -23.15
CA VAL A 162 -1.59 20.91 -22.91
C VAL A 162 -2.44 22.12 -22.52
N SER A 163 -1.94 23.00 -21.65
CA SER A 163 -2.66 24.21 -21.24
C SER A 163 -2.89 25.18 -22.41
N ASN A 164 -1.92 25.31 -23.32
CA ASN A 164 -2.05 26.16 -24.50
C ASN A 164 -2.99 25.57 -25.55
N PHE A 165 -2.96 24.24 -25.75
CA PHE A 165 -3.88 23.54 -26.64
C PHE A 165 -5.34 23.71 -26.18
N LEU A 166 -5.63 23.46 -24.90
CA LEU A 166 -6.97 23.63 -24.34
C LEU A 166 -7.49 25.07 -24.43
N ARG A 167 -6.59 26.06 -24.34
CA ARG A 167 -6.95 27.47 -24.52
C ARG A 167 -7.25 27.83 -25.98
N GLY A 168 -6.63 27.14 -26.94
CA GLY A 168 -6.92 27.28 -28.36
C GLY A 168 -8.29 26.70 -28.75
N GLU A 169 -8.66 25.56 -28.19
CA GLU A 169 -9.94 24.88 -28.49
C GLU A 169 -11.15 25.53 -27.81
N ALA A 170 -10.95 26.28 -26.72
CA ALA A 170 -12.02 27.00 -26.03
C ALA A 170 -12.35 28.38 -26.64
N GLY A 171 -11.70 28.75 -27.74
CA GLY A 171 -11.81 30.06 -28.40
C GLY A 171 -12.28 30.00 -29.85
N SER A 172 -13.01 28.96 -30.26
CA SER A 172 -13.72 28.91 -31.55
C SER A 172 -15.20 29.24 -31.42
#